data_AF-A0A534KPA5-F1
#
_entry.id   AF-A0A534KPA5-F1
#
_cell.length_a   1.000
_cell.length_b   1.000
_cell.length_c   1.000
_cell.angle_alpha   90.00
_cell.angle_beta   90.00
_cell.angle_gamma   90.00
#
_symmetry.space_group_name_H-M   'P 1'
#
loop_
_entity.id
_entity.type
_entity.pdbx_description
1 polymer ?
#
loop_
_entity_poly.entity_id
_entity_poly.type
_entity_poly.pdbx_seq_one_letter_code
_entity_poly.pdbx_strand_id
1 'polypeptide(L)'
;MASDDRGALLYAYRPIPANPMTVAVLLLVLVVTFVIGPIAAGPEALWPLGGLCFVPLGLVLGAIAVFKPSPTFVFEEGIEISLPWWRRLAGGRRYYRWSEIRDVYPRSYEVAGSFLSPFASSAGTLVHTGLGLETNDGGRLLVRFTPGSIRTFRSESQGYVEAMAVIRDRFARRGEPMVTTAKRFSNEQVLEMQAHAREPLVPIAGVFLAFFLPPSIVAAVLVTLSAAGFGLTPAVLIIALALALVPPAASMARTLRQSERRNEILSELAKYQEHLREGAGAAGSQP
;
A
#
# COMPACT_ATOMS: atom_id res chain seq x y z
N MET A 1 24.40 -0.53 -27.78
CA MET A 1 23.58 0.64 -27.41
C MET A 1 22.18 0.35 -27.89
N ALA A 2 21.27 -0.06 -26.98
CA ALA A 2 19.90 -0.41 -27.36
C ALA A 2 19.19 0.87 -27.84
N SER A 3 18.80 0.90 -29.11
CA SER A 3 17.94 1.95 -29.66
C SER A 3 16.69 2.08 -28.81
N ASP A 4 16.24 3.31 -28.64
CA ASP A 4 15.19 3.71 -27.69
C ASP A 4 13.80 3.28 -28.20
N ASP A 5 13.55 1.96 -28.21
CA ASP A 5 12.30 1.27 -28.57
C ASP A 5 11.10 1.65 -27.68
N ARG A 6 11.28 2.64 -26.79
CA ARG A 6 10.28 3.13 -25.85
C ARG A 6 9.46 4.27 -26.45
N GLY A 7 9.99 4.95 -27.45
CA GLY A 7 9.42 6.19 -27.99
C GLY A 7 9.56 7.36 -27.02
N ALA A 8 8.90 8.48 -27.34
CA ALA A 8 9.01 9.71 -26.56
C ALA A 8 8.51 9.54 -25.12
N LEU A 9 9.18 10.17 -24.16
CA LEU A 9 8.71 10.28 -22.78
C LEU A 9 7.53 11.25 -22.73
N LEU A 10 6.38 10.77 -22.28
CA LEU A 10 5.15 11.54 -22.18
C LEU A 10 4.92 12.11 -20.77
N TYR A 11 5.30 11.36 -19.74
CA TYR A 11 5.13 11.80 -18.36
C TYR A 11 6.13 11.15 -17.40
N ALA A 12 6.52 11.88 -16.36
CA ALA A 12 7.40 11.40 -15.31
C ALA A 12 6.81 11.72 -13.93
N TYR A 13 6.56 10.67 -13.14
CA TYR A 13 6.14 10.81 -11.75
C TYR A 13 7.27 10.39 -10.82
N ARG A 14 7.60 11.25 -9.86
CA ARG A 14 8.55 10.95 -8.78
C ARG A 14 7.78 10.73 -7.48
N PRO A 15 7.66 9.48 -6.99
CA PRO A 15 6.96 9.21 -5.75
C PRO A 15 7.68 9.88 -4.56
N ILE A 16 6.89 10.20 -3.54
CA ILE A 16 7.43 10.70 -2.26
C ILE A 16 8.30 9.59 -1.65
N PRO A 17 9.51 9.89 -1.17
CA PRO A 17 10.47 8.88 -0.75
C PRO A 17 10.01 8.06 0.47
N ALA A 18 9.24 8.67 1.37
CA ALA A 18 8.64 8.02 2.53
C ALA A 18 7.20 8.50 2.69
N ASN A 19 6.28 7.59 3.05
CA ASN A 19 4.91 7.99 3.34
C ASN A 19 4.86 8.78 4.68
N PRO A 20 3.83 9.61 4.91
CA PRO A 20 3.72 10.41 6.13
C PRO A 20 3.74 9.58 7.43
N MET A 21 3.21 8.35 7.41
CA MET A 21 3.21 7.47 8.59
C MET A 21 4.61 6.98 8.95
N THR A 22 5.43 6.61 7.97
CA THR A 22 6.82 6.22 8.18
C THR A 22 7.63 7.39 8.74
N VAL A 23 7.36 8.62 8.28
CA VAL A 23 7.96 9.83 8.86
C VAL A 23 7.50 10.02 10.31
N ALA A 24 6.21 9.85 10.61
CA ALA A 24 5.69 9.94 11.97
C ALA A 24 6.31 8.89 12.92
N VAL A 25 6.45 7.64 12.46
CA VAL A 25 7.13 6.57 13.21
C VAL A 25 8.59 6.92 13.43
N LEU A 26 9.29 7.43 12.41
CA LEU A 26 10.67 7.89 12.54
C LEU A 26 10.80 8.99 13.59
N LEU A 27 9.93 10.00 13.57
CA LEU A 27 9.92 11.07 14.56
C LEU A 27 9.65 10.54 15.99
N LEU A 28 8.69 9.63 16.14
CA LEU A 28 8.39 9.02 17.43
C LEU A 28 9.57 8.22 17.97
N VAL A 29 10.20 7.40 17.13
CA VAL A 29 11.40 6.64 17.50
C VAL A 29 12.56 7.59 17.85
N LEU A 30 12.76 8.67 17.11
CA LEU A 30 13.77 9.68 17.44
C LEU A 30 13.52 10.31 18.81
N VAL A 31 12.28 10.71 19.12
CA VAL A 31 11.92 11.27 20.43
C VAL A 31 12.12 10.25 21.55
N VAL A 32 11.69 9.01 21.35
CA VAL A 32 11.84 7.93 22.35
C VAL A 32 13.33 7.64 22.58
N THR A 33 14.12 7.50 21.52
CA THR A 33 15.54 7.13 21.61
C THR A 33 16.41 8.28 22.12
N PHE A 34 16.21 9.53 21.68
CA PHE A 34 17.09 10.66 21.98
C PHE A 34 16.59 11.63 23.05
N VAL A 35 15.31 11.54 23.47
CA VAL A 35 14.73 12.44 24.48
C VAL A 35 14.24 11.66 25.68
N ILE A 36 13.26 10.77 25.50
CA ILE A 36 12.62 10.06 26.62
C ILE A 36 13.59 9.05 27.25
N GLY A 37 14.28 8.25 26.43
CA GLY A 37 15.29 7.30 26.86
C GLY A 37 16.35 7.92 27.78
N PRO A 38 17.08 8.98 27.36
CA PRO A 38 18.06 9.65 28.23
C PRO A 38 17.47 10.18 29.53
N ILE A 39 16.27 10.77 29.48
CA ILE A 39 15.62 11.35 30.66
C ILE A 39 15.20 10.26 31.66
N ALA A 40 14.61 9.17 31.17
CA ALA A 40 14.07 8.10 32.00
C ALA A 40 15.16 7.18 32.58
N ALA A 41 16.23 6.96 31.83
CA ALA A 41 17.29 6.03 32.21
C ALA A 41 18.46 6.76 32.92
N GLY A 42 18.61 8.07 32.74
CA GLY A 42 19.75 8.85 33.22
C GLY A 42 20.92 8.88 32.20
N PRO A 43 21.85 9.84 32.30
CA PRO A 43 22.91 10.07 31.31
C PRO A 43 23.84 8.86 31.10
N GLU A 44 23.96 7.97 32.09
CA GLU A 44 24.79 6.77 32.02
C GLU A 44 24.06 5.56 31.37
N ALA A 45 22.73 5.62 31.24
CA ALA A 45 21.90 4.47 30.88
C ALA A 45 21.45 4.40 29.40
N LEU A 46 21.71 5.43 28.60
CA LEU A 46 21.75 5.28 27.14
C LEU A 46 22.93 4.43 26.67
N TRP A 47 23.94 4.30 27.53
CA TRP A 47 25.22 3.64 27.25
C TRP A 47 25.59 2.39 28.11
N PRO A 48 24.65 1.54 28.58
CA PRO A 48 24.99 0.17 29.01
C PRO A 48 24.17 -0.91 28.28
N LEU A 49 23.17 -0.58 27.45
CA LEU A 49 22.47 -1.55 26.58
C LEU A 49 23.20 -1.79 25.24
N GLY A 50 24.49 -1.47 25.13
CA GLY A 50 25.34 -1.80 23.97
C GLY A 50 24.86 -1.26 22.61
N GLY A 51 24.09 -0.17 22.60
CA GLY A 51 23.50 0.39 21.37
C GLY A 51 22.18 -0.25 20.92
N LEU A 52 21.63 -1.20 21.67
CA LEU A 52 20.34 -1.85 21.36
C LEU A 52 19.16 -0.86 21.31
N CYS A 53 19.24 0.26 22.04
CA CYS A 53 18.25 1.34 22.00
C CYS A 53 18.15 2.04 20.62
N PHE A 54 19.18 1.91 19.78
CA PHE A 54 19.19 2.43 18.40
C PHE A 54 18.68 1.41 17.38
N VAL A 55 18.47 0.15 17.75
CA VAL A 55 17.99 -0.89 16.83
C VAL A 55 16.65 -0.50 16.19
N PRO A 56 15.63 -0.01 16.92
CA PRO A 56 14.39 0.44 16.29
C PRO A 56 14.62 1.56 15.25
N LEU A 57 15.53 2.50 15.53
CA LEU A 57 15.88 3.58 14.61
C LEU A 57 16.55 3.02 13.34
N GLY A 58 17.54 2.14 13.51
CA GLY A 58 18.22 1.48 12.41
C GLY A 58 17.26 0.67 11.53
N LEU A 59 16.29 -0.03 12.14
CA LEU A 59 15.25 -0.77 11.43
C LEU A 59 14.33 0.16 10.61
N VAL A 60 13.89 1.29 11.18
CA VAL A 60 13.05 2.26 10.46
C VAL A 60 13.81 2.89 9.29
N LEU A 61 15.07 3.32 9.50
CA LEU A 61 15.90 3.88 8.43
C LEU A 61 16.19 2.85 7.33
N GLY A 62 16.53 1.62 7.72
CA GLY A 62 16.71 0.50 6.80
C GLY A 62 15.46 0.23 5.99
N ALA A 63 14.28 0.22 6.63
CA ALA A 63 13.00 0.06 5.94
C ALA A 63 12.75 1.20 4.93
N ILE A 64 12.99 2.46 5.29
CA ILE A 64 12.86 3.59 4.36
C ILE A 64 13.74 3.40 3.12
N ALA A 65 15.00 2.98 3.30
CA ALA A 65 15.93 2.76 2.20
C ALA A 65 15.50 1.58 1.30
N VAL A 66 15.15 0.45 1.92
CA VAL A 66 14.75 -0.79 1.25
C VAL A 66 13.46 -0.61 0.44
N PHE A 67 12.48 0.10 1.00
CA PHE A 67 11.19 0.35 0.37
C PHE A 67 11.14 1.62 -0.48
N LYS A 68 12.26 2.34 -0.63
CA LYS A 68 12.34 3.56 -1.44
C LYS A 68 11.91 3.29 -2.89
N PRO A 69 10.82 3.92 -3.35
CA PRO A 69 10.30 3.70 -4.70
C PRO A 69 11.18 4.38 -5.76
N SER A 70 11.30 3.76 -6.93
CA SER A 70 11.82 4.44 -8.13
C SER A 70 10.76 5.34 -8.76
N PRO A 71 11.15 6.30 -9.61
CA PRO A 71 10.20 7.04 -10.45
C PRO A 71 9.39 6.10 -11.35
N THR A 72 8.20 6.58 -11.73
CA THR A 72 7.37 6.01 -12.80
C THR A 72 7.53 6.88 -14.05
N PHE A 73 7.71 6.27 -15.21
CA PHE A 73 7.82 6.97 -16.49
C PHE A 73 6.82 6.41 -17.49
N VAL A 74 6.08 7.27 -18.18
CA VAL A 74 5.13 6.90 -19.23
C VAL A 74 5.75 7.30 -20.57
N PHE A 75 5.89 6.36 -21.48
CA PHE A 75 6.42 6.54 -22.82
C PHE A 75 5.36 6.23 -23.88
N GLU A 76 5.62 6.60 -25.13
CA GLU A 76 4.74 6.30 -26.27
C GLU A 76 4.50 4.79 -26.47
N GLU A 77 5.52 3.95 -26.26
CA GLU A 77 5.45 2.49 -26.48
C GLU A 77 5.34 1.66 -25.19
N GLY A 78 5.36 2.29 -24.01
CA GLY A 78 5.18 1.56 -22.76
C GLY A 78 5.26 2.40 -21.49
N ILE A 79 5.31 1.72 -20.36
CA ILE A 79 5.41 2.32 -19.03
C ILE A 79 6.53 1.66 -18.22
N GLU A 80 7.34 2.48 -17.56
CA GLU A 80 8.28 2.06 -16.54
C GLU A 80 7.64 2.26 -15.16
N ILE A 81 7.35 1.16 -14.47
CA ILE A 81 6.67 1.17 -13.17
C ILE A 81 7.62 1.46 -12.01
N SER A 82 7.08 2.07 -10.95
CA SER A 82 7.80 2.29 -9.70
C SER A 82 8.02 0.97 -8.95
N LEU A 83 9.29 0.66 -8.64
CA LEU A 83 9.66 -0.50 -7.82
C LEU A 83 10.46 -0.07 -6.58
N PRO A 84 10.24 -0.72 -5.42
CA PRO A 84 11.10 -0.53 -4.25
C PRO A 84 12.53 -1.00 -4.54
N TRP A 85 13.50 -0.45 -3.82
CA TRP A 85 14.92 -0.73 -4.05
C TRP A 85 15.26 -2.23 -4.02
N TRP A 86 14.73 -2.99 -3.06
CA TRP A 86 14.99 -4.43 -3.00
C TRP A 86 14.50 -5.21 -4.23
N ARG A 87 13.35 -4.85 -4.81
CA ARG A 87 12.85 -5.48 -6.04
C ARG A 87 13.73 -5.12 -7.23
N ARG A 88 14.31 -3.92 -7.24
CA ARG A 88 15.26 -3.51 -8.28
C ARG A 88 16.55 -4.34 -8.19
N LEU A 89 17.06 -4.56 -6.98
CA LEU A 89 18.21 -5.43 -6.78
C LEU A 89 17.94 -6.89 -7.15
N ALA A 90 16.72 -7.38 -6.89
CA ALA A 90 16.28 -8.71 -7.30
C ALA A 90 16.02 -8.85 -8.82
N GLY A 91 16.38 -7.85 -9.63
CA GLY A 91 16.20 -7.91 -11.09
C GLY A 91 14.75 -7.78 -11.55
N GLY A 92 13.87 -7.20 -10.72
CA GLY A 92 12.46 -7.04 -11.05
C GLY A 92 12.23 -6.25 -12.35
N ARG A 93 11.37 -6.77 -13.23
CA ARG A 93 10.98 -6.12 -14.48
C ARG A 93 10.31 -4.77 -14.20
N ARG A 94 10.82 -3.71 -14.82
CA ARG A 94 10.32 -2.32 -14.63
C ARG A 94 9.54 -1.81 -15.83
N TYR A 95 9.98 -2.15 -17.04
CA TYR A 95 9.38 -1.65 -18.27
C TYR A 95 8.42 -2.68 -18.86
N TYR A 96 7.23 -2.20 -19.20
CA TYR A 96 6.16 -2.97 -19.85
C TYR A 96 5.73 -2.22 -21.10
N ARG A 97 5.77 -2.90 -22.26
CA ARG A 97 5.28 -2.33 -23.51
C ARG A 97 3.76 -2.30 -23.48
N TRP A 98 3.15 -1.31 -24.12
CA TRP A 98 1.68 -1.27 -24.22
C TRP A 98 1.12 -2.50 -24.94
N SER A 99 1.85 -3.05 -25.91
CA SER A 99 1.49 -4.30 -26.61
C SER A 99 1.41 -5.53 -25.70
N GLU A 100 2.07 -5.51 -24.55
CA GLU A 100 2.06 -6.60 -23.56
C GLU A 100 0.96 -6.42 -22.50
N ILE A 101 0.32 -5.24 -22.49
CA ILE A 101 -0.68 -4.84 -21.52
C ILE A 101 -2.05 -4.98 -22.18
N ARG A 102 -2.90 -5.81 -21.57
CA ARG A 102 -4.26 -6.08 -22.01
C ARG A 102 -5.25 -5.01 -21.53
N ASP A 103 -5.12 -4.60 -20.27
CA ASP A 103 -6.00 -3.60 -19.66
C ASP A 103 -5.20 -2.58 -18.85
N VAL A 104 -5.58 -1.31 -19.00
CA VAL A 104 -5.11 -0.17 -18.23
C VAL A 104 -6.32 0.54 -17.65
N TYR A 105 -6.41 0.63 -16.32
CA TYR A 105 -7.60 1.17 -15.67
C TYR A 105 -7.28 1.84 -14.33
N PRO A 106 -8.15 2.74 -13.85
CA PRO A 106 -8.08 3.25 -12.48
C PRO A 106 -8.15 2.11 -11.48
N ARG A 107 -7.15 1.97 -10.60
CA ARG A 107 -7.16 0.93 -9.57
C ARG A 107 -7.08 1.54 -8.20
N SER A 108 -8.14 1.35 -7.43
CA SER A 108 -8.12 1.62 -6.00
C SER A 108 -7.11 0.71 -5.31
N TYR A 109 -6.33 1.30 -4.43
CA TYR A 109 -5.46 0.58 -3.53
C TYR A 109 -5.49 1.24 -2.16
N GLU A 110 -5.44 0.40 -1.14
CA GLU A 110 -5.29 0.87 0.21
C GLU A 110 -3.78 0.98 0.45
N VAL A 111 -3.30 2.19 0.74
CA VAL A 111 -1.98 2.31 1.38
C VAL A 111 -2.19 1.63 2.71
N ALA A 112 -1.41 0.58 2.97
CA ALA A 112 -1.51 -0.20 4.18
C ALA A 112 -1.17 0.67 5.42
N GLY A 113 -2.10 1.54 5.83
CA GLY A 113 -2.23 1.96 7.20
C GLY A 113 -2.43 0.73 8.08
N SER A 114 -2.99 -0.37 7.55
CA SER A 114 -3.12 -1.66 8.24
C SER A 114 -1.78 -2.26 8.71
N PHE A 115 -0.65 -1.92 8.07
CA PHE A 115 0.68 -2.39 8.49
C PHE A 115 1.27 -1.60 9.67
N LEU A 116 0.82 -0.36 9.90
CA LEU A 116 1.39 0.54 10.93
C LEU A 116 0.38 0.99 11.98
N SER A 117 -0.91 0.97 11.68
CA SER A 117 -2.02 1.24 12.59
C SER A 117 -3.33 0.63 12.06
N PRO A 118 -3.84 -0.43 12.72
CA PRO A 118 -5.15 -0.99 12.44
C PRO A 118 -6.28 0.07 12.42
N PHE A 119 -6.15 1.15 13.20
CA PHE A 119 -7.15 2.23 13.30
C PHE A 119 -7.20 3.14 12.07
N ALA A 120 -6.07 3.34 11.39
CA ALA A 120 -6.03 4.18 10.18
C ALA A 120 -6.66 3.48 8.96
N SER A 121 -6.72 2.15 8.99
CA SER A 121 -7.27 1.32 7.92
C SER A 121 -8.68 0.79 8.21
N SER A 122 -9.07 0.65 9.49
CA SER A 122 -10.35 0.04 9.88
C SER A 122 -11.57 0.85 9.45
N ALA A 123 -11.44 2.17 9.29
CA ALA A 123 -12.52 3.02 8.81
C ALA A 123 -12.68 3.04 7.28
N GLY A 124 -11.81 2.34 6.52
CA GLY A 124 -11.87 2.35 5.05
C GLY A 124 -11.63 3.73 4.43
N THR A 125 -11.06 4.67 5.20
CA THR A 125 -11.03 6.12 4.92
C THR A 125 -9.86 6.56 4.05
N LEU A 126 -8.85 5.73 3.81
CA LEU A 126 -7.67 6.07 3.01
C LEU A 126 -7.53 5.12 1.80
N VAL A 127 -8.55 5.15 0.93
CA VAL A 127 -8.47 4.55 -0.41
C VAL A 127 -7.77 5.54 -1.32
N HIS A 128 -6.67 5.10 -1.94
CA HIS A 128 -5.95 5.88 -2.93
C HIS A 128 -6.20 5.32 -4.33
N THR A 129 -6.24 6.20 -5.31
CA THR A 129 -6.35 5.79 -6.71
C THR A 129 -4.95 5.68 -7.31
N GLY A 130 -4.68 4.55 -7.94
CA GLY A 130 -3.48 4.30 -8.73
C GLY A 130 -3.84 3.76 -10.11
N LEU A 131 -2.83 3.24 -10.80
CA LEU A 131 -3.00 2.64 -12.12
C LEU A 131 -2.93 1.12 -12.00
N GLY A 132 -3.98 0.44 -12.42
CA GLY A 132 -4.00 -1.01 -12.62
C GLY A 132 -3.53 -1.33 -14.03
N LEU A 133 -2.60 -2.28 -14.14
CA LEU A 133 -2.19 -2.85 -15.43
C LEU A 133 -2.42 -4.36 -15.37
N GLU A 134 -3.07 -4.90 -16.39
CA GLU A 134 -3.12 -6.35 -16.59
C GLU A 134 -2.36 -6.72 -17.84
N THR A 135 -1.42 -7.66 -17.73
CA THR A 135 -0.66 -8.16 -18.87
C THR A 135 -1.45 -9.23 -19.63
N ASN A 136 -1.08 -9.47 -20.88
CA ASN A 136 -1.67 -10.53 -21.71
C ASN A 136 -1.55 -11.91 -21.05
N ASP A 137 -0.46 -12.14 -20.31
CA ASP A 137 -0.17 -13.38 -19.57
C ASP A 137 -0.98 -13.50 -18.25
N GLY A 138 -1.87 -12.56 -17.96
CA GLY A 138 -2.70 -12.54 -16.75
C GLY A 138 -2.03 -11.92 -15.51
N GLY A 139 -0.83 -11.37 -15.66
CA GLY A 139 -0.14 -10.67 -14.58
C GLY A 139 -0.86 -9.37 -14.20
N ARG A 140 -1.07 -9.14 -12.90
CA ARG A 140 -1.70 -7.90 -12.39
C ARG A 140 -0.67 -7.03 -11.70
N LEU A 141 -0.53 -5.79 -12.15
CA LEU A 141 0.37 -4.79 -11.59
C LEU A 141 -0.43 -3.61 -11.03
N LEU A 142 0.16 -2.93 -10.06
CA LEU A 142 -0.38 -1.72 -9.45
C LEU A 142 0.73 -0.67 -9.40
N VAL A 143 0.53 0.45 -10.08
CA VAL A 143 1.37 1.64 -9.94
C VAL A 143 0.73 2.56 -8.91
N ARG A 144 1.46 2.81 -7.83
CA ARG A 144 0.99 3.63 -6.70
C ARG A 144 1.37 5.09 -6.92
N PHE A 145 0.45 5.98 -6.59
CA PHE A 145 0.65 7.42 -6.63
C PHE A 145 0.34 8.00 -5.25
N THR A 146 1.39 8.27 -4.48
CA THR A 146 1.26 8.79 -3.12
C THR A 146 0.84 10.26 -3.14
N PRO A 147 -0.27 10.63 -2.47
CA PRO A 147 -0.65 12.04 -2.36
C PRO A 147 0.34 12.81 -1.48
N GLY A 148 0.67 14.05 -1.89
CA GLY A 148 1.54 14.96 -1.14
C GLY A 148 0.93 15.52 0.15
N SER A 149 -0.39 15.40 0.30
CA SER A 149 -1.13 15.85 1.49
C SER A 149 -2.37 14.98 1.67
N ILE A 150 -2.71 14.64 2.91
CA ILE A 150 -4.00 14.01 3.24
C ILE A 150 -5.08 15.09 3.05
N ARG A 151 -5.63 15.20 1.84
CA ARG A 151 -6.84 15.99 1.60
C ARG A 151 -8.01 15.07 1.83
N THR A 152 -8.84 15.41 2.81
CA THR A 152 -9.90 14.60 3.42
C THR A 152 -10.99 14.08 2.45
N PHE A 153 -10.95 14.44 1.17
CA PHE A 153 -12.00 14.14 0.18
C PHE A 153 -11.53 13.85 -1.26
N ARG A 154 -10.22 13.75 -1.55
CA ARG A 154 -9.74 13.31 -2.86
C ARG A 154 -8.85 12.07 -2.73
N SER A 155 -9.38 10.93 -3.18
CA SER A 155 -8.64 9.67 -3.35
C SER A 155 -7.57 9.77 -4.44
N GLU A 156 -7.71 10.73 -5.35
CA GLU A 156 -6.83 10.96 -6.50
C GLU A 156 -5.72 11.96 -6.17
N SER A 157 -4.47 11.53 -6.37
CA SER A 157 -3.31 12.42 -6.32
C SER A 157 -3.12 13.13 -7.66
N GLN A 158 -2.50 14.31 -7.65
CA GLN A 158 -2.18 15.04 -8.88
C GLN A 158 -1.34 14.19 -9.85
N GLY A 159 -0.36 13.46 -9.33
CA GLY A 159 0.47 12.57 -10.15
C GLY A 159 -0.33 11.45 -10.83
N TYR A 160 -1.37 10.93 -10.19
CA TYR A 160 -2.29 9.98 -10.82
C TYR A 160 -3.13 10.64 -11.91
N VAL A 161 -3.74 11.80 -11.62
CA VAL A 161 -4.61 12.51 -12.58
C VAL A 161 -3.85 12.85 -13.87
N GLU A 162 -2.64 13.39 -13.74
CA GLU A 162 -1.77 13.73 -14.87
C GLU A 162 -1.33 12.49 -15.65
N ALA A 163 -0.86 11.44 -14.96
CA ALA A 163 -0.47 10.20 -15.61
C ALA A 163 -1.63 9.56 -16.38
N MET A 164 -2.82 9.50 -15.78
CA MET A 164 -3.99 8.90 -16.41
C MET A 164 -4.48 9.72 -17.61
N ALA A 165 -4.41 11.05 -17.54
CA ALA A 165 -4.74 11.92 -18.67
C ALA A 165 -3.81 11.67 -19.87
N VAL A 166 -2.49 11.59 -19.62
CA VAL A 166 -1.49 11.31 -20.66
C VAL A 166 -1.66 9.92 -21.27
N ILE A 167 -1.96 8.91 -20.46
CA ILE A 167 -2.21 7.55 -20.95
C ILE A 167 -3.48 7.53 -21.81
N ARG A 168 -4.59 8.11 -21.34
CA ARG A 168 -5.84 8.20 -22.11
C ARG A 168 -5.63 8.87 -23.46
N ASP A 169 -4.94 10.00 -23.47
CA ASP A 169 -4.61 10.72 -24.70
C ASP A 169 -3.80 9.84 -25.68
N ARG A 170 -2.76 9.16 -25.18
CA ARG A 170 -1.96 8.24 -26.01
C ARG A 170 -2.80 7.13 -26.63
N PHE A 171 -3.66 6.47 -25.86
CA PHE A 171 -4.52 5.38 -26.37
C PHE A 171 -5.55 5.92 -27.38
N ALA A 172 -6.17 7.05 -27.08
CA ALA A 172 -7.10 7.73 -28.00
C ALA A 172 -6.42 8.13 -29.32
N ARG A 173 -5.22 8.71 -29.29
CA ARG A 173 -4.46 9.09 -30.49
C ARG A 173 -4.13 7.91 -31.41
N ARG A 174 -4.01 6.69 -30.86
CA ARG A 174 -3.77 5.46 -31.63
C ARG A 174 -5.04 4.67 -31.97
N GLY A 175 -6.20 5.12 -31.51
CA GLY A 175 -7.45 4.37 -31.65
C GLY A 175 -7.42 3.01 -30.93
N GLU A 176 -6.58 2.86 -29.92
CA GLU A 176 -6.46 1.64 -29.12
C GLU A 176 -7.35 1.76 -27.87
N PRO A 177 -8.14 0.74 -27.51
CA PRO A 177 -8.88 0.73 -26.25
C PRO A 177 -7.91 0.52 -25.07
N MET A 178 -8.15 1.21 -23.95
CA MET A 178 -7.40 0.97 -22.72
C MET A 178 -7.87 -0.30 -22.00
N VAL A 179 -9.15 -0.65 -22.13
CA VAL A 179 -9.72 -1.83 -21.47
C VAL A 179 -10.41 -2.71 -22.51
N THR A 180 -9.89 -3.93 -22.67
CA THR A 180 -10.41 -4.90 -23.65
C THR A 180 -11.33 -5.95 -23.00
N THR A 181 -11.21 -6.17 -21.69
CA THR A 181 -11.97 -7.23 -20.99
C THR A 181 -13.09 -6.70 -20.08
N ALA A 182 -13.62 -5.51 -20.33
CA ALA A 182 -14.65 -4.93 -19.47
C ALA A 182 -15.93 -5.79 -19.48
N LYS A 183 -16.38 -6.22 -18.30
CA LYS A 183 -17.70 -6.86 -18.14
C LYS A 183 -18.78 -5.81 -18.18
N ARG A 184 -19.94 -6.17 -18.72
CA ARG A 184 -21.15 -5.33 -18.65
C ARG A 184 -21.89 -5.64 -17.35
N PHE A 185 -22.28 -4.58 -16.64
CA PHE A 185 -23.07 -4.67 -15.42
C PHE A 185 -24.40 -3.93 -15.60
N SER A 186 -25.45 -4.40 -14.94
CA SER A 186 -26.69 -3.62 -14.77
C SER A 186 -26.51 -2.54 -13.69
N ASN A 187 -27.39 -1.53 -13.68
CA ASN A 187 -27.35 -0.49 -12.64
C ASN A 187 -27.52 -1.08 -11.23
N GLU A 188 -28.36 -2.10 -11.08
CA GLU A 188 -28.57 -2.82 -9.81
C GLU A 188 -27.29 -3.53 -9.36
N GLN A 189 -26.61 -4.23 -10.28
CA GLN A 189 -25.33 -4.89 -9.99
C GLN A 189 -24.24 -3.88 -9.60
N VAL A 190 -24.18 -2.73 -10.27
CA VAL A 190 -23.22 -1.67 -9.90
C VAL A 190 -23.48 -1.16 -8.48
N LEU A 191 -24.74 -0.93 -8.11
CA LEU A 191 -25.11 -0.49 -6.77
C LEU A 191 -24.78 -1.54 -5.70
N GLU A 192 -25.06 -2.81 -5.96
CA GLU A 192 -24.73 -3.92 -5.06
C GLU A 192 -23.22 -4.06 -4.86
N MET A 193 -22.44 -4.03 -5.94
CA MET A 193 -20.98 -4.07 -5.89
C MET A 193 -20.41 -2.86 -5.13
N GLN A 194 -20.97 -1.68 -5.31
CA GLN A 194 -20.58 -0.48 -4.55
C GLN A 194 -20.93 -0.59 -3.05
N ALA A 195 -22.09 -1.16 -2.72
CA ALA A 195 -22.49 -1.39 -1.34
C ALA A 195 -21.52 -2.36 -0.65
N HIS A 196 -21.20 -3.48 -1.30
CA HIS A 196 -20.26 -4.46 -0.77
C HIS A 196 -18.84 -3.87 -0.65
N ALA A 197 -18.41 -3.05 -1.61
CA ALA A 197 -17.13 -2.35 -1.53
C ALA A 197 -17.07 -1.24 -0.46
N ARG A 198 -18.19 -0.89 0.20
CA ARG A 198 -18.22 0.07 1.32
C ARG A 198 -18.20 -0.61 2.68
N GLU A 199 -18.27 -1.93 2.75
CA GLU A 199 -18.23 -2.66 4.00
C GLU A 199 -16.89 -2.43 4.74
N PRO A 200 -16.91 -2.25 6.06
CA PRO A 200 -15.70 -2.05 6.84
C PRO A 200 -14.81 -3.30 6.79
N LEU A 201 -13.50 -3.08 6.61
CA LEU A 201 -12.51 -4.17 6.50
C LEU A 201 -12.35 -4.98 7.78
N VAL A 202 -12.59 -4.36 8.93
CA VAL A 202 -12.51 -5.01 10.23
C VAL A 202 -13.60 -4.41 11.12
N PRO A 203 -14.40 -5.23 11.82
CA PRO A 203 -15.32 -4.71 12.83
C PRO A 203 -14.54 -4.01 13.95
N ILE A 204 -15.13 -2.97 14.54
CA ILE A 204 -14.52 -2.21 15.65
C ILE A 204 -14.05 -3.15 16.78
N ALA A 205 -14.85 -4.16 17.13
CA ALA A 205 -14.48 -5.18 18.13
C ALA A 205 -13.18 -5.94 17.79
N GLY A 206 -12.93 -6.21 16.50
CA GLY A 206 -11.70 -6.85 16.03
C GLY A 206 -10.47 -5.96 16.22
N VAL A 207 -10.64 -4.63 16.11
CA VAL A 207 -9.58 -3.66 16.38
C VAL A 207 -9.24 -3.62 17.87
N PHE A 208 -10.25 -3.59 18.74
CA PHE A 208 -10.06 -3.67 20.19
C PHE A 208 -9.30 -4.94 20.59
N LEU A 209 -9.71 -6.11 20.09
CA LEU A 209 -9.02 -7.36 20.37
C LEU A 209 -7.56 -7.34 19.89
N ALA A 210 -7.29 -6.84 18.67
CA ALA A 210 -5.92 -6.79 18.15
C ALA A 210 -4.98 -5.90 18.98
N PHE A 211 -5.50 -4.89 19.69
CA PHE A 211 -4.70 -3.96 20.50
C PHE A 211 -4.56 -4.38 21.96
N PHE A 212 -5.64 -4.83 22.60
CA PHE A 212 -5.63 -5.15 24.03
C PHE A 212 -5.23 -6.59 24.33
N LEU A 213 -5.38 -7.51 23.37
CA LEU A 213 -5.05 -8.92 23.59
C LEU A 213 -3.53 -9.15 23.74
N PRO A 214 -2.62 -8.49 22.99
CA PRO A 214 -1.18 -8.64 23.19
C PRO A 214 -0.69 -8.33 24.62
N PRO A 215 -0.95 -7.16 25.23
CA PRO A 215 -0.52 -6.91 26.61
C PRO A 215 -1.23 -7.83 27.60
N SER A 216 -2.48 -8.21 27.34
CA SER A 216 -3.21 -9.17 28.18
C SER A 216 -2.59 -10.58 28.15
N ILE A 217 -2.15 -11.05 26.98
CA ILE A 217 -1.42 -12.33 26.84
C ILE A 217 -0.10 -12.26 27.61
N VAL A 218 0.67 -11.19 27.44
CA VAL A 218 1.94 -11.01 28.17
C VAL A 218 1.68 -11.02 29.68
N ALA A 219 0.72 -10.22 30.16
CA ALA A 219 0.38 -10.17 31.58
C ALA A 219 -0.08 -11.52 32.12
N ALA A 220 -0.95 -12.24 31.40
CA ALA A 220 -1.44 -13.55 31.80
C ALA A 220 -0.32 -14.59 31.90
N VAL A 221 0.57 -14.64 30.90
CA VAL A 221 1.74 -15.53 30.91
C VAL A 221 2.66 -15.23 32.08
N LEU A 222 2.96 -13.94 32.33
CA LEU A 222 3.81 -13.53 33.45
C LEU A 222 3.19 -13.88 34.81
N VAL A 223 1.89 -13.60 35.00
CA VAL A 223 1.18 -13.90 36.26
C VAL A 223 1.12 -15.41 36.50
N THR A 224 0.83 -16.20 35.48
CA THR A 224 0.67 -17.65 35.62
C THR A 224 2.01 -18.34 35.90
N LEU A 225 3.09 -17.93 35.23
CA LEU A 225 4.42 -18.46 35.47
C LEU A 225 4.98 -18.02 36.83
N SER A 226 4.71 -16.79 37.25
CA SER A 226 5.06 -16.31 38.58
C SER A 226 4.31 -17.08 39.66
N ALA A 227 3.01 -17.34 39.49
CA ALA A 227 2.21 -18.11 40.44
C ALA A 227 2.65 -19.58 40.54
N ALA A 228 3.15 -20.14 39.44
CA ALA A 228 3.69 -21.49 39.39
C ALA A 228 5.17 -21.59 39.84
N GLY A 229 5.78 -20.49 40.29
CA GLY A 229 7.16 -20.48 40.80
C GLY A 229 8.24 -20.65 39.73
N PHE A 230 7.92 -20.49 38.45
CA PHE A 230 8.89 -20.55 37.37
C PHE A 230 9.67 -19.23 37.27
N GLY A 231 11.01 -19.34 37.12
CA GLY A 231 11.84 -18.17 36.84
C GLY A 231 11.54 -17.55 35.47
N LEU A 232 11.47 -16.22 35.43
CA LEU A 232 11.33 -15.45 34.19
C LEU A 232 12.65 -15.48 33.40
N THR A 233 12.84 -16.54 32.62
CA THR A 233 14.00 -16.66 31.74
C THR A 233 13.81 -15.86 30.44
N PRO A 234 14.89 -15.47 29.75
CA PRO A 234 14.79 -14.83 28.43
C PRO A 234 13.98 -15.65 27.42
N ALA A 235 14.07 -16.98 27.47
CA ALA A 235 13.29 -17.87 26.60
C ALA A 235 11.78 -17.74 26.83
N VAL A 236 11.35 -17.68 28.09
CA VAL A 236 9.94 -17.46 28.46
C VAL A 236 9.43 -16.11 27.95
N LEU A 237 10.23 -15.05 28.07
CA LEU A 237 9.88 -13.71 27.59
C LEU A 237 9.75 -13.68 26.06
N ILE A 238 10.64 -14.36 25.34
CA ILE A 238 10.57 -14.48 23.88
C ILE A 238 9.31 -15.23 23.46
N ILE A 239 8.96 -16.34 24.13
CA ILE A 239 7.74 -17.10 23.83
C ILE A 239 6.50 -16.26 24.12
N ALA A 240 6.47 -15.53 25.24
CA ALA A 240 5.36 -14.64 25.59
C ALA A 240 5.18 -13.53 24.53
N LEU A 241 6.28 -12.94 24.06
CA LEU A 241 6.27 -11.93 23.01
C LEU A 241 5.79 -12.53 21.67
N ALA A 242 6.28 -13.72 21.31
CA ALA A 242 5.85 -14.42 20.10
C ALA A 242 4.34 -14.73 20.12
N LEU A 243 3.82 -15.20 21.25
CA LEU A 243 2.38 -15.43 21.44
C LEU A 243 1.58 -14.13 21.37
N ALA A 244 2.08 -13.05 21.96
CA ALA A 244 1.45 -11.74 21.91
C ALA A 244 1.39 -11.14 20.49
N LEU A 245 2.27 -11.56 19.59
CA LEU A 245 2.25 -11.16 18.17
C LEU A 245 1.23 -11.94 17.32
N VAL A 246 0.70 -13.07 17.80
CA VAL A 246 -0.26 -13.88 17.04
C VAL A 246 -1.55 -13.11 16.73
N PRO A 247 -2.23 -12.46 17.71
CA PRO A 247 -3.44 -11.70 17.42
C PRO A 247 -3.29 -10.56 16.39
N PRO A 248 -2.27 -9.66 16.49
CA PRO A 248 -2.11 -8.60 15.50
C PRO A 248 -1.75 -9.16 14.12
N ALA A 249 -0.92 -10.21 14.05
CA ALA A 249 -0.60 -10.86 12.78
C ALA A 249 -1.84 -11.47 12.11
N ALA A 250 -2.68 -12.17 12.88
CA ALA A 250 -3.93 -12.74 12.38
C ALA A 250 -4.91 -11.65 11.90
N SER A 251 -5.03 -10.56 12.65
CA SER A 251 -5.86 -9.40 12.28
C SER A 251 -5.37 -8.74 10.97
N MET A 252 -4.06 -8.52 10.85
CA MET A 252 -3.45 -7.99 9.62
C MET A 252 -3.69 -8.90 8.41
N ALA A 253 -3.51 -10.21 8.57
CA ALA A 253 -3.74 -11.18 7.50
C ALA A 253 -5.21 -11.21 7.04
N ARG A 254 -6.17 -11.12 7.97
CA ARG A 254 -7.60 -11.05 7.64
C ARG A 254 -7.93 -9.75 6.90
N THR A 255 -7.43 -8.63 7.40
CA THR A 255 -7.60 -7.30 6.78
C THR A 255 -7.06 -7.29 5.35
N LEU A 256 -5.88 -7.89 5.14
CA LEU A 256 -5.27 -7.97 3.81
C LEU A 256 -6.16 -8.75 2.83
N ARG A 257 -6.65 -9.93 3.22
CA ARG A 257 -7.54 -10.75 2.37
C ARG A 257 -8.84 -10.01 2.02
N GLN A 258 -9.41 -9.29 2.99
CA GLN A 258 -10.64 -8.54 2.76
C GLN A 258 -10.40 -7.33 1.84
N SER A 259 -9.26 -6.65 2.01
CA SER A 259 -8.80 -5.59 1.11
C SER A 259 -8.59 -6.10 -0.32
N GLU A 260 -7.98 -7.27 -0.48
CA GLU A 260 -7.79 -7.90 -1.80
C GLU A 260 -9.12 -8.14 -2.51
N ARG A 261 -10.10 -8.77 -1.83
CA ARG A 261 -11.45 -9.00 -2.37
C ARG A 261 -12.16 -7.70 -2.75
N ARG A 262 -12.09 -6.69 -1.87
CA ARG A 262 -12.66 -5.36 -2.14
C ARG A 262 -12.03 -4.73 -3.38
N ASN A 263 -10.71 -4.82 -3.52
CA ASN A 263 -9.98 -4.26 -4.66
C ASN A 263 -10.29 -4.98 -5.97
N GLU A 264 -10.64 -6.27 -5.95
CA GLU A 264 -11.12 -6.99 -7.15
C GLU A 264 -12.43 -6.41 -7.66
N ILE A 265 -13.40 -6.21 -6.76
CA ILE A 265 -14.70 -5.60 -7.11
C ILE A 265 -14.52 -4.19 -7.65
N LEU A 266 -13.72 -3.38 -6.95
CA LEU A 266 -13.42 -2.02 -7.39
C LEU A 266 -12.67 -1.99 -8.74
N SER A 267 -11.83 -2.99 -9.02
CA SER A 267 -11.14 -3.12 -10.31
C SER A 267 -12.11 -3.41 -11.45
N GLU A 268 -13.06 -4.35 -11.24
CA GLU A 268 -14.09 -4.67 -12.24
C GLU A 268 -15.01 -3.47 -12.51
N LEU A 269 -15.43 -2.75 -11.47
CA LEU A 269 -16.20 -1.52 -11.61
C LEU A 269 -15.42 -0.44 -12.37
N ALA A 270 -14.13 -0.28 -12.08
CA ALA A 270 -13.30 0.72 -12.75
C ALA A 270 -13.07 0.38 -14.23
N LYS A 271 -12.86 -0.89 -14.56
CA LYS A 271 -12.79 -1.37 -15.96
C LYS A 271 -14.08 -1.07 -16.72
N TYR A 272 -15.23 -1.35 -16.10
CA TYR A 272 -16.54 -1.03 -16.69
C TYR A 272 -16.73 0.48 -16.92
N GLN A 273 -16.40 1.31 -15.92
CA GLN A 273 -16.49 2.77 -16.03
C GLN A 273 -15.57 3.36 -17.11
N GLU A 274 -14.35 2.85 -17.23
CA GLU A 274 -13.41 3.31 -18.26
C GLU A 274 -13.90 2.92 -19.66
N HIS A 275 -14.39 1.69 -19.82
CA HIS A 275 -15.00 1.25 -21.09
C HIS A 275 -16.22 2.09 -21.50
N LEU A 276 -17.08 2.47 -20.53
CA LEU A 276 -18.19 3.39 -20.80
C LEU A 276 -17.71 4.78 -21.24
N ARG A 277 -16.63 5.29 -20.63
CA ARG A 277 -16.04 6.59 -20.99
C ARG A 277 -15.50 6.56 -22.42
N GLU A 278 -14.80 5.50 -22.81
CA GLU A 278 -14.31 5.31 -24.18
C GLU A 278 -15.47 5.27 -25.19
N GLY A 279 -16.54 4.55 -24.87
CA GLY A 279 -17.74 4.48 -25.71
C GLY A 279 -18.45 5.84 -25.85
N ALA A 280 -18.56 6.61 -24.77
CA ALA A 280 -19.14 7.96 -24.79
C ALA A 280 -18.27 8.96 -25.56
N GLY A 281 -16.94 8.86 -25.42
CA GLY A 281 -15.98 9.67 -26.17
C GLY A 281 -16.03 9.41 -27.67
N ALA A 282 -16.16 8.15 -28.08
CA ALA A 282 -16.31 7.76 -29.49
C ALA A 282 -17.64 8.21 -30.10
N ALA A 283 -18.74 8.20 -29.32
CA ALA A 283 -20.05 8.65 -29.76
C ALA A 283 -20.15 10.18 -29.91
N GLY A 284 -19.38 10.95 -29.13
CA GLY A 284 -19.30 12.41 -29.25
C GLY A 284 -18.40 12.94 -30.37
N SER A 285 -17.68 12.05 -31.07
CA SER A 285 -16.74 12.38 -32.16
C SER A 285 -17.23 11.97 -33.56
N GLN A 286 -18.50 11.58 -33.71
CA GLN A 286 -19.11 11.39 -35.03
C GLN A 286 -19.65 12.75 -35.53
N PRO A 287 -19.20 13.26 -36.68
CA PRO A 287 -19.72 14.50 -37.28
C PRO A 287 -21.16 14.36 -37.77
#